data_AF-A0A1G6CN95-F1
#
_entry.id   AF-A0A1G6CN95-F1
#
_cell.length_a   1.000
_cell.length_b   1.000
_cell.length_c   1.000
_cell.angle_alpha   90.00
_cell.angle_beta   90.00
_cell.angle_gamma   90.00
#
_symmetry.space_group_name_H-M   'P 1'
#
loop_
_entity.id
_entity.type
_entity.pdbx_description
1 polymer ?
#
loop_
_entity_poly.entity_id
_entity_poly.type
_entity_poly.pdbx_seq_one_letter_code
_entity_poly.pdbx_strand_id
1 'polypeptide(L)' 'MKNIQIPQELFIRLIRFHLFDMDEDADLIKKGLEDKMERLARHEIYSKSKTASSEEEKEKARQEYLDMVGMHQDFRW' A
#
# COMPACT_ATOMS: atom_id res chain seq x y z
N MET A 1 -18.86 -3.21 -2.31
CA MET A 1 -17.50 -2.83 -2.73
C MET A 1 -16.86 -2.02 -1.61
N LYS A 2 -15.58 -2.24 -1.32
CA LYS A 2 -14.85 -1.47 -0.29
C LYS A 2 -14.38 -0.15 -0.91
N ASN A 3 -14.64 0.97 -0.24
CA ASN A 3 -14.18 2.27 -0.72
C ASN A 3 -12.70 2.46 -0.37
N ILE A 4 -11.93 3.01 -1.32
CA ILE A 4 -10.51 3.31 -1.15
C ILE A 4 -10.33 4.83 -1.23
N GLN A 5 -9.71 5.40 -0.20
CA GLN A 5 -9.34 6.82 -0.21
C GLN A 5 -7.99 7.02 -0.90
N ILE A 6 -7.93 8.00 -1.79
CA ILE A 6 -6.72 8.45 -2.48
C ILE A 6 -6.54 9.97 -2.28
N PRO A 7 -5.31 10.51 -2.41
CA PRO A 7 -5.11 11.95 -2.40
C PRO A 7 -5.95 12.64 -3.46
N GLN A 8 -6.50 13.81 -3.13
CA GLN A 8 -7.31 14.60 -4.07
C GLN A 8 -6.54 14.92 -5.35
N GLU A 9 -5.25 15.22 -5.23
CA GLU A 9 -4.39 15.50 -6.39
C GLU A 9 -4.32 14.30 -7.34
N LEU A 10 -4.12 13.08 -6.83
CA LEU A 10 -4.11 11.86 -7.64
C LEU A 10 -5.46 11.65 -8.34
N PHE A 11 -6.57 11.94 -7.66
CA PHE A 11 -7.90 11.87 -8.26
C PHE A 11 -8.09 12.86 -9.42
N ILE A 12 -7.63 14.10 -9.26
CA ILE A 12 -7.70 15.11 -10.33
C ILE A 12 -6.82 14.70 -11.52
N ARG A 13 -5.63 14.17 -11.26
CA ARG A 13 -4.74 13.66 -12.32
C ARG A 13 -5.39 12.51 -13.08
N LEU A 14 -6.04 11.58 -12.38
CA LEU A 14 -6.82 10.49 -13.00
C LEU A 14 -7.97 11.03 -13.87
N ILE A 15 -8.69 12.07 -13.43
CA ILE A 15 -9.71 12.72 -14.25
C ILE A 15 -9.10 13.30 -15.52
N ARG A 16 -7.98 14.01 -15.41
CA ARG A 16 -7.29 14.61 -16.57
C ARG A 16 -6.84 13.57 -17.59
N PHE A 17 -6.25 12.50 -17.08
CA PHE A 17 -5.76 11.41 -17.91
C PHE A 17 -6.89 10.67 -18.63
N HIS A 18 -7.99 10.33 -17.94
CA HIS A 18 -9.04 9.49 -18.51
C HIS A 18 -10.18 10.24 -19.20
N LEU A 19 -10.48 11.48 -18.81
CA LEU A 19 -11.62 12.23 -19.36
C LEU A 19 -11.21 13.32 -20.36
N PHE A 20 -9.95 13.77 -20.30
CA PHE A 20 -9.43 14.83 -21.16
C PHE A 20 -8.25 14.38 -22.03
N ASP A 21 -7.92 13.08 -22.03
CA ASP A 21 -6.81 12.48 -22.78
C ASP A 21 -5.46 13.20 -22.57
N MET A 22 -5.26 13.80 -21.39
CA MET A 22 -4.01 14.49 -21.03
C MET A 22 -3.04 13.50 -20.38
N ASP A 23 -2.05 13.03 -21.14
CA ASP A 23 -1.10 12.00 -20.71
C ASP A 23 0.14 12.52 -19.97
N GLU A 24 0.28 13.84 -19.83
CA GLU A 24 1.40 14.52 -19.15
C GLU A 24 1.69 13.98 -17.74
N ASP A 25 0.64 13.51 -17.05
CA ASP A 25 0.70 13.05 -15.66
C ASP A 25 0.75 11.51 -15.52
N ALA A 26 0.88 10.75 -16.61
CA ALA A 26 0.78 9.29 -16.60
C ALA A 26 1.75 8.62 -15.59
N ASP A 27 3.00 9.05 -15.56
CA ASP A 27 4.01 8.51 -14.65
C ASP A 27 3.70 8.85 -13.17
N LEU A 28 3.19 10.06 -12.92
CA LEU A 28 2.81 10.50 -11.57
C LEU A 28 1.57 9.74 -11.08
N ILE A 29 0.61 9.47 -11.97
CA ILE A 29 -0.56 8.65 -11.67
C ILE A 29 -0.13 7.23 -11.33
N LYS A 30 0.71 6.62 -12.17
CA LYS A 30 1.23 5.26 -11.95
C LYS A 30 1.90 5.16 -10.59
N LYS A 31 2.85 6.06 -10.31
CA LYS A 31 3.55 6.09 -9.02
C LYS A 31 2.60 6.26 -7.84
N GLY A 32 1.65 7.20 -7.92
CA GLY A 32 0.68 7.44 -6.85
C GLY A 32 -0.22 6.22 -6.57
N LEU A 33 -0.58 5.47 -7.61
CA LEU A 33 -1.34 4.23 -7.47
C LEU A 33 -0.49 3.08 -6.91
N GLU A 34 0.76 2.93 -7.34
CA GLU A 34 1.72 1.97 -6.80
C GLU A 34 1.95 2.20 -5.30
N ASP A 35 2.22 3.44 -4.89
CA ASP A 35 2.39 3.84 -3.49
C ASP A 35 1.12 3.51 -2.67
N LYS A 36 -0.07 3.73 -3.25
CA LYS A 36 -1.33 3.42 -2.59
C LYS A 36 -1.50 1.92 -2.41
N MET A 37 -1.19 1.13 -3.42
CA MET A 37 -1.27 -0.34 -3.38
C MET A 37 -0.32 -0.92 -2.34
N GLU A 38 0.92 -0.42 -2.30
CA GLU A 38 1.91 -0.83 -1.32
C GLU A 38 1.44 -0.53 0.12
N ARG A 39 0.84 0.65 0.36
CA ARG A 39 0.26 1.00 1.67
C ARG A 39 -0.90 0.08 2.06
N LEU A 40 -1.75 -0.32 1.11
CA LEU A 40 -2.85 -1.24 1.37
C LEU A 40 -2.33 -2.63 1.75
N ALA A 41 -1.35 -3.14 1.00
CA ALA A 41 -0.70 -4.41 1.30
C ALA A 41 -0.02 -4.40 2.68
N ARG A 42 0.76 -3.35 3.00
CA ARG A 42 1.37 -3.17 4.32
C ARG A 42 0.36 -3.15 5.45
N HIS A 43 -0.75 -2.42 5.29
CA HIS A 43 -1.81 -2.38 6.30
C HIS A 43 -2.47 -3.76 6.48
N GLU A 44 -2.66 -4.52 5.42
CA GLU A 44 -3.24 -5.86 5.50
C GLU A 44 -2.32 -6.83 6.25
N ILE A 45 -1.03 -6.85 5.94
CA ILE A 45 -0.03 -7.69 6.63
C ILE A 45 0.06 -7.29 8.10
N TYR A 46 0.13 -5.99 8.40
CA TYR A 46 0.13 -5.50 9.78
C TYR A 46 -1.14 -5.91 10.53
N SER A 47 -2.31 -5.76 9.91
CA SER A 47 -3.59 -6.18 10.49
C SER A 47 -3.60 -7.68 10.78
N LYS A 48 -3.13 -8.51 9.84
CA LYS A 48 -3.00 -9.96 10.01
C LYS A 48 -2.07 -10.32 11.15
N SER A 49 -0.90 -9.67 11.25
CA SER A 49 0.03 -9.84 12.37
C SER A 49 -0.61 -9.48 13.72
N LYS A 50 -1.51 -8.48 13.76
CA LYS A 50 -2.21 -8.12 15.00
C LYS A 50 -3.35 -9.06 15.39
N THR A 51 -4.03 -9.65 14.42
CA THR A 51 -5.22 -10.48 14.65
C THR A 51 -4.97 -11.99 14.58
N ALA A 52 -3.75 -12.41 14.23
CA ALA A 52 -3.40 -13.83 14.14
C ALA A 52 -3.55 -14.53 15.50
N SER A 53 -4.08 -15.75 15.45
CA SER A 53 -4.45 -16.51 16.66
C SER A 53 -3.28 -17.29 17.25
N SER A 54 -2.25 -17.59 16.46
CA SER A 54 -1.03 -18.27 16.91
C SER A 54 0.19 -17.34 16.85
N GLU A 55 1.16 -17.55 17.74
CA GLU A 55 2.42 -16.79 17.74
C GLU A 55 3.25 -17.04 16.47
N GLU A 56 3.17 -18.23 15.88
CA GLU A 56 3.88 -18.58 14.64
C GLU A 56 3.35 -17.80 13.43
N GLU A 57 2.03 -17.63 13.32
CA GLU A 57 1.40 -16.80 12.28
C GLU A 57 1.69 -15.31 12.48
N LYS A 58 1.71 -14.84 13.74
CA LYS A 58 2.08 -13.46 14.06
C LYS A 58 3.51 -13.16 13.64
N GLU A 59 4.44 -14.05 13.97
CA GLU A 59 5.86 -13.88 13.66
C GLU A 59 6.11 -13.97 12.16
N LYS A 60 5.43 -14.88 11.45
CA LYS A 60 5.49 -14.95 9.98
C LYS A 60 5.00 -13.65 9.33
N ALA A 61 3.84 -13.13 9.75
CA ALA A 61 3.32 -11.88 9.22
C ALA A 61 4.20 -10.67 9.58
N ARG A 62 4.85 -10.69 10.76
CA ARG A 62 5.87 -9.70 11.14
C ARG A 62 7.06 -9.76 10.19
N GLN A 63 7.58 -10.95 9.90
CA GLN A 63 8.73 -11.12 9.02
C GLN A 63 8.42 -10.66 7.60
N GLU A 64 7.25 -11.04 7.06
CA GLU A 64 6.77 -10.58 5.75
C GLU A 64 6.63 -9.05 5.70
N TYR A 65 6.18 -8.41 6.79
CA TYR A 65 6.12 -6.94 6.87
C TYR A 65 7.53 -6.33 6.83
N LEU A 66 8.46 -6.83 7.64
CA LEU A 66 9.84 -6.33 7.71
C LEU A 66 10.56 -6.46 6.37
N ASP A 67 10.40 -7.61 5.70
CA ASP A 67 10.95 -7.84 4.36
C ASP A 67 10.33 -6.87 3.34
N MET A 68 9.03 -6.61 3.42
CA MET A 68 8.32 -5.68 2.53
C MET A 68 8.78 -4.22 2.73
N VAL A 69 9.06 -3.78 3.96
CA VAL A 69 9.57 -2.43 4.23
C VAL A 69 11.10 -2.32 4.15
N GLY A 70 11.79 -3.43 3.88
CA GLY A 70 13.25 -3.48 3.82
C GLY A 70 13.96 -3.23 5.16
N MET A 71 13.32 -3.58 6.28
CA MET A 71 13.91 -3.47 7.62
C MET A 71 14.62 -4.75 8.07
N HIS A 72 15.57 -4.60 9.00
CA HIS A 72 16.29 -5.73 9.58
C HIS A 72 15.34 -6.68 10.32
N GLN A 73 15.51 -7.98 10.13
CA GLN A 73 14.62 -9.02 10.69
C GLN A 73 14.54 -8.97 12.22
N ASP A 74 15.63 -8.58 12.87
CA ASP A 74 15.71 -8.43 14.34
C ASP A 74 15.09 -7.14 14.90
N PHE A 75 14.56 -6.25 14.05
CA PHE A 75 13.98 -4.98 14.50
C PHE A 75 12.73 -5.18 15.38
N ARG A 76 12.79 -4.74 16.64
CA ARG A 76 11.69 -4.82 17.62
C ARG A 76 11.08 -3.43 17.81
N TRP A 77 9.75 -3.35 17.86
CA TRP A 77 8.95 -2.13 18.00
C TRP A 77 8.02 -2.21 19.21
#